data_AF-Q4D6X6-F1
#
_entry.id   AF-Q4D6X6-F1
#
_cell.length_a   1.000
_cell.length_b   1.000
_cell.length_c   1.000
_cell.angle_alpha   90.00
_cell.angle_beta   90.00
_cell.angle_gamma   90.00
#
_symmetry.space_group_name_H-M   'P 1'
#
loop_
_entity.id
_entity.type
_entity.pdbx_description
1 polymer ?
#
loop_
_entity_poly.entity_id
_entity_poly.type
_entity_poly.pdbx_seq_one_letter_code
_entity_poly.pdbx_strand_id
1 'polypeptide(L)'
;MTSTRARDVEDMSPKRHVVMIGVSGCSGSGKTVLANRLVELLNSPLRPIAVDDFFDEATCEALGTWEDPRCIRSRDYARFLCEIRKRLQSDGLSAAECLQDLAGASAFLRSQPAGSLAKFSSRGSPLDASSREHLGEFAASFQYTTEAVASSERCENKETIYVICEGFLLFLDQTVCDALDYFLLIDIDEETASLRRFLRLPRRHLRHQGYAERIEHMFRSRKSLLRLAAFNTSHAVLPPSFAYLLSNLQYVPPLPSVTGDYERFWLQREYLQHSPSIPPTGDNCGHAASPYAWMEVKDPLYVTRTLQQSRLAKSDGNGLKHTTLSFDFDQITVGDVTANGDLNIDRISILQKQYFEFRYWFFYEVLYYHRQLSPLAQENITGTCQRRSCGEAAFCPIVHLTSGVDVPDAKLDEALLSFVHYVMQPP
;
A
#
# COMPACT_ATOMS: atom_id res chain seq x y z
N MET A 1 56.62 3.63 37.37
CA MET A 1 55.50 4.57 37.21
C MET A 1 54.36 3.85 36.51
N THR A 2 53.49 3.19 37.28
CA THR A 2 52.31 2.46 36.78
C THR A 2 51.16 3.44 36.65
N SER A 3 51.00 4.01 35.45
CA SER A 3 49.85 4.87 35.11
C SER A 3 48.57 4.03 35.18
N THR A 4 47.80 4.23 36.25
CA THR A 4 46.50 3.60 36.47
C THR A 4 45.50 4.26 35.53
N ARG A 5 45.34 3.72 34.32
CA ARG A 5 44.25 4.12 33.41
C ARG A 5 42.92 3.81 34.10
N ALA A 6 42.27 4.84 34.64
CA ALA A 6 40.86 4.79 34.99
C ALA A 6 40.12 4.29 33.75
N ARG A 7 39.50 3.11 33.85
CA ARG A 7 38.60 2.61 32.81
C ARG A 7 37.38 3.48 32.92
N ASP A 8 37.20 4.37 31.95
CA ASP A 8 35.95 5.10 31.77
C ASP A 8 34.84 4.05 31.71
N VAL A 9 33.99 4.04 32.74
CA VAL A 9 32.77 3.25 32.76
C VAL A 9 31.89 3.91 31.72
N GLU A 10 31.99 3.45 30.47
CA GLU A 10 31.07 3.87 29.42
C GLU A 10 29.66 3.61 29.94
N ASP A 11 28.94 4.70 30.17
CA ASP A 11 27.55 4.71 30.60
C ASP A 11 26.71 4.02 29.51
N MET A 12 26.55 2.71 29.66
CA MET A 12 25.77 1.85 28.76
C MET A 12 24.29 2.09 29.03
N SER A 13 23.82 3.28 28.68
CA SER A 13 22.38 3.56 28.64
C SER A 13 21.70 2.44 27.83
N PRO A 14 20.59 1.87 28.33
CA PRO A 14 19.92 0.78 27.65
C PRO A 14 19.53 1.22 26.24
N LYS A 15 19.93 0.44 25.24
CA LYS A 15 19.56 0.70 23.85
C LYS A 15 18.04 0.60 23.75
N ARG A 16 17.42 1.65 23.22
CA ARG A 16 15.97 1.65 23.01
C ARG A 16 15.57 0.58 22.02
N HIS A 17 14.41 -0.01 22.24
CA HIS A 17 13.85 -1.00 21.33
C HIS A 17 13.12 -0.29 20.19
N VAL A 18 13.40 -0.66 18.93
CA VAL A 18 12.75 -0.04 17.77
C VAL A 18 12.09 -1.14 16.95
N VAL A 19 10.76 -1.06 16.85
CA VAL A 19 9.92 -2.04 16.16
C VAL A 19 9.46 -1.47 14.83
N MET A 20 9.82 -2.14 13.74
CA MET A 20 9.46 -1.79 12.36
C MET A 20 8.30 -2.67 11.90
N ILE A 21 7.18 -2.06 11.50
CA ILE A 21 5.98 -2.78 11.07
C ILE A 21 5.71 -2.45 9.60
N GLY A 22 5.70 -3.46 8.74
CA GLY A 22 5.33 -3.30 7.34
C GLY A 22 3.85 -3.58 7.10
N VAL A 23 3.20 -2.71 6.33
CA VAL A 23 1.80 -2.85 5.90
C VAL A 23 1.74 -2.90 4.37
N SER A 24 1.31 -4.03 3.82
CA SER A 24 1.12 -4.22 2.39
C SER A 24 -0.30 -4.65 2.05
N GLY A 25 -0.69 -4.41 0.80
CA GLY A 25 -2.00 -4.73 0.23
C GLY A 25 -2.12 -4.10 -1.15
N CYS A 26 -2.98 -4.64 -2.00
CA CYS A 26 -3.20 -4.11 -3.35
C CYS A 26 -3.77 -2.67 -3.32
N SER A 27 -3.70 -1.95 -4.43
CA SER A 27 -4.29 -0.61 -4.52
C SER A 27 -5.80 -0.66 -4.22
N GLY A 28 -6.30 0.24 -3.36
CA GLY A 28 -7.71 0.22 -2.93
C GLY A 28 -8.00 -0.67 -1.70
N SER A 29 -7.02 -1.44 -1.21
CA SER A 29 -7.15 -2.27 0.01
C SER A 29 -7.39 -1.49 1.30
N GLY A 30 -6.97 -0.23 1.36
CA GLY A 30 -7.00 0.57 2.60
C GLY A 30 -5.67 0.62 3.35
N LYS A 31 -4.58 0.07 2.80
CA LYS A 31 -3.20 0.12 3.34
C LYS A 31 -2.80 1.45 4.02
N THR A 32 -2.96 2.58 3.34
CA THR A 32 -2.60 3.90 3.90
C THR A 32 -3.50 4.29 5.08
N VAL A 33 -4.78 3.91 5.05
CA VAL A 33 -5.71 4.19 6.17
C VAL A 33 -5.28 3.36 7.38
N LEU A 34 -5.03 2.07 7.19
CA LEU A 34 -4.58 1.17 8.24
C LEU A 34 -3.23 1.61 8.82
N ALA A 35 -2.27 2.01 7.98
CA ALA A 35 -0.96 2.46 8.41
C ALA A 35 -1.04 3.74 9.27
N ASN A 36 -1.86 4.71 8.89
CA ASN A 36 -2.10 5.90 9.73
C ASN A 36 -2.78 5.52 11.05
N ARG A 37 -3.72 4.58 11.01
CA ARG A 37 -4.39 4.11 12.22
C ARG A 37 -3.43 3.40 13.18
N LEU A 38 -2.50 2.60 12.67
CA LEU A 38 -1.42 2.02 13.48
C LEU A 38 -0.51 3.08 14.09
N VAL A 39 -0.19 4.14 13.35
CA VAL A 39 0.60 5.26 13.89
C VAL A 39 -0.10 5.87 15.11
N GLU A 40 -1.41 6.09 15.04
CA GLU A 40 -2.20 6.58 16.17
C GLU A 40 -2.23 5.58 17.33
N LEU A 41 -2.60 4.32 17.06
CA LEU A 41 -2.79 3.29 18.09
C LEU A 41 -1.49 2.93 18.84
N LEU A 42 -0.35 2.94 18.13
CA LEU A 42 0.96 2.62 18.69
C LEU A 42 1.73 3.86 19.17
N ASN A 43 1.12 5.06 19.10
CA ASN A 43 1.79 6.34 19.37
C ASN A 43 3.14 6.47 18.64
N SER A 44 3.19 6.04 17.38
CA SER A 44 4.39 6.15 16.55
C SER A 44 4.77 7.62 16.40
N PRO A 45 6.04 8.01 16.66
CA PRO A 45 6.46 9.40 16.54
C PRO A 45 6.62 9.82 15.07
N LEU A 46 6.57 8.86 14.13
CA LEU A 46 6.69 9.09 12.69
C LEU A 46 5.35 8.85 11.99
N ARG A 47 5.15 9.58 10.89
CA ARG A 47 4.15 9.23 9.89
C ARG A 47 4.52 7.91 9.20
N PRO A 48 3.56 7.22 8.56
CA PRO A 48 3.88 6.04 7.77
C PRO A 48 4.92 6.37 6.69
N ILE A 49 5.97 5.56 6.61
CA ILE A 49 7.01 5.67 5.60
C ILE A 49 6.55 4.92 4.35
N ALA A 50 6.12 5.65 3.32
CA ALA A 50 5.58 5.07 2.10
C ALA A 50 6.67 4.64 1.12
N VAL A 51 6.56 3.44 0.55
CA VAL A 51 7.43 2.99 -0.55
C VAL A 51 7.29 3.87 -1.79
N ASP A 52 6.13 4.50 -1.95
CA ASP A 52 5.81 5.37 -3.09
C ASP A 52 6.77 6.58 -3.20
N ASP A 53 7.39 6.98 -2.09
CA ASP A 53 8.38 8.06 -2.05
C ASP A 53 9.73 7.67 -2.68
N PHE A 54 9.91 6.39 -3.01
CA PHE A 54 11.14 5.82 -3.56
C PHE A 54 10.99 5.37 -5.02
N PHE A 55 9.88 5.72 -5.66
CA PHE A 55 9.72 5.55 -7.10
C PHE A 55 10.75 6.37 -7.88
N ASP A 56 11.26 5.77 -8.97
CA ASP A 56 11.98 6.43 -10.04
C ASP A 56 10.95 6.82 -11.11
N GLU A 57 10.56 8.10 -11.10
CA GLU A 57 9.53 8.65 -12.00
C GLU A 57 9.88 8.43 -13.48
N ALA A 58 11.15 8.57 -13.87
CA ALA A 58 11.58 8.37 -15.25
C ALA A 58 11.42 6.90 -15.67
N THR A 59 11.74 5.97 -14.77
CA THR A 59 11.50 4.54 -15.01
C THR A 59 10.00 4.22 -15.04
N CYS A 60 9.17 4.84 -14.18
CA CYS A 60 7.71 4.67 -14.22
C CYS A 60 7.11 5.13 -15.55
N GLU A 61 7.52 6.30 -16.04
CA GLU A 61 7.07 6.85 -17.31
C GLU A 61 7.51 5.97 -18.49
N ALA A 62 8.78 5.55 -18.50
CA ALA A 62 9.32 4.66 -19.53
C ALA A 62 8.61 3.30 -19.55
N LEU A 63 8.30 2.74 -18.38
CA LEU A 63 7.58 1.48 -18.26
C LEU A 63 6.06 1.62 -18.53
N GLY A 64 5.55 2.85 -18.43
CA GLY A 64 4.12 3.14 -18.52
C GLY A 64 3.33 2.55 -17.36
N THR A 65 3.99 2.30 -16.22
CA THR A 65 3.39 1.72 -15.03
C THR A 65 4.15 2.09 -13.77
N TRP A 66 3.43 2.19 -12.66
CA TRP A 66 4.00 2.44 -11.32
C TRP A 66 4.13 1.15 -10.51
N GLU A 67 3.54 0.06 -10.97
CA GLU A 67 3.42 -1.17 -10.18
C GLU A 67 4.51 -2.20 -10.53
N ASP A 68 5.46 -1.82 -11.39
CA ASP A 68 6.63 -2.64 -11.74
C ASP A 68 7.73 -2.48 -10.68
N PRO A 69 8.29 -3.57 -10.13
CA PRO A 69 9.34 -3.47 -9.12
C PRO A 69 10.60 -2.73 -9.58
N ARG A 70 10.85 -2.66 -10.89
CA ARG A 70 11.94 -1.86 -11.47
C ARG A 70 11.76 -0.36 -11.25
N CYS A 71 10.52 0.09 -11.04
CA CYS A 71 10.21 1.47 -10.73
C CYS A 71 10.65 1.89 -9.32
N ILE A 72 10.96 0.96 -8.43
CA ILE A 72 11.29 1.28 -7.03
C ILE A 72 12.78 1.17 -6.76
N ARG A 73 13.34 2.18 -6.10
CA ARG A 73 14.70 2.15 -5.56
C ARG A 73 14.74 1.38 -4.24
N SER A 74 14.43 0.08 -4.27
CA SER A 74 14.22 -0.75 -3.07
C SER A 74 15.44 -0.80 -2.15
N ARG A 75 16.66 -0.81 -2.71
CA ARG A 75 17.91 -0.76 -1.93
C ARG A 75 18.08 0.56 -1.17
N ASP A 76 17.66 1.68 -1.76
CA ASP A 76 17.70 2.97 -1.09
C ASP A 76 16.65 3.01 0.03
N TYR A 77 15.47 2.42 -0.21
CA TYR A 77 14.43 2.26 0.81
C TYR A 77 14.91 1.40 1.99
N ALA A 78 15.48 0.22 1.74
CA ALA A 78 16.02 -0.65 2.79
C ALA A 78 17.13 0.06 3.59
N ARG A 79 18.06 0.74 2.92
CA ARG A 79 19.11 1.53 3.59
C ARG A 79 18.51 2.62 4.47
N PHE A 80 17.48 3.31 3.97
CA PHE A 80 16.75 4.33 4.70
C PHE A 80 16.11 3.78 5.98
N LEU A 81 15.42 2.64 5.91
CA LEU A 81 14.82 1.98 7.08
C LEU A 81 15.89 1.58 8.12
N CYS A 82 16.99 0.98 7.68
CA CYS A 82 18.09 0.59 8.56
C CYS A 82 18.73 1.78 9.29
N GLU A 83 18.95 2.90 8.60
CA GLU A 83 19.54 4.08 9.23
C GLU A 83 18.54 4.77 10.18
N ILE A 84 17.24 4.82 9.86
CA ILE A 84 16.22 5.29 10.80
C ILE A 84 16.22 4.43 12.06
N ARG A 85 16.22 3.10 11.94
CA ARG A 85 16.27 2.19 13.09
C ARG A 85 17.48 2.51 13.97
N LYS A 86 18.68 2.56 13.36
CA LYS A 86 19.93 2.81 14.07
C LYS A 86 19.91 4.13 14.83
N ARG A 87 19.38 5.20 14.20
CA ARG A 87 19.28 6.53 14.80
C ARG A 87 18.26 6.58 15.94
N LEU A 88 17.09 5.97 15.78
CA LEU A 88 16.11 5.90 16.86
C LEU A 88 16.61 5.07 18.05
N GLN A 89 17.42 4.04 17.80
CA GLN A 89 18.10 3.26 18.84
C GLN A 89 19.14 4.06 19.61
N SER A 90 19.90 4.95 18.94
CA SER A 90 20.97 5.75 19.57
C SER A 90 20.47 7.04 20.19
N ASP A 91 19.64 7.79 19.47
CA ASP A 91 19.29 9.19 19.76
C ASP A 91 17.88 9.31 20.36
N GLY A 92 17.09 8.23 20.32
CA GLY A 92 15.75 8.16 20.90
C GLY A 92 14.70 9.02 20.20
N LEU A 93 13.63 9.36 20.93
CA LEU A 93 12.47 10.10 20.43
C LEU A 93 12.82 11.51 19.93
N SER A 94 13.87 12.14 20.46
CA SER A 94 14.36 13.43 19.97
C SER A 94 14.81 13.39 18.51
N ALA A 95 15.29 12.24 18.02
CA ALA A 95 15.59 12.10 16.60
C ALA A 95 14.33 12.07 15.72
N ALA A 96 13.21 11.59 16.25
CA ALA A 96 11.98 11.42 15.49
C ALA A 96 11.33 12.76 15.11
N GLU A 97 11.55 13.84 15.88
CA GLU A 97 11.06 15.17 15.57
C GLU A 97 11.55 15.69 14.21
N CYS A 98 12.78 15.30 13.82
CA CYS A 98 13.37 15.65 12.53
C CYS A 98 12.88 14.78 11.36
N LEU A 99 12.14 13.70 11.64
CA LEU A 99 11.78 12.64 10.67
C LEU A 99 10.30 12.69 10.23
N GLN A 100 9.56 13.79 10.50
CA GLN A 100 8.12 13.87 10.23
C GLN A 100 7.73 13.80 8.74
N ASP A 101 8.64 14.13 7.83
CA ASP A 101 8.45 13.98 6.38
C ASP A 101 9.74 13.50 5.71
N LEU A 102 9.65 13.06 4.44
CA LEU A 102 10.80 12.53 3.70
C LEU A 102 11.91 13.58 3.51
N ALA A 103 11.57 14.85 3.42
CA ALA A 103 12.55 15.92 3.26
C ALA A 103 13.35 16.10 4.55
N GLY A 104 12.67 16.13 5.69
CA GLY A 104 13.22 16.09 7.04
C GLY A 104 14.04 14.83 7.26
N ALA A 105 13.53 13.66 6.88
CA ALA A 105 14.27 12.41 6.98
C ALA A 105 15.53 12.41 6.10
N SER A 106 15.43 12.87 4.86
CA SER A 106 16.58 13.00 3.96
C SER A 106 17.62 14.00 4.47
N ALA A 107 17.19 15.12 5.05
CA ALA A 107 18.08 16.10 5.69
C ALA A 107 18.72 15.53 6.95
N PHE A 108 17.94 14.82 7.76
CA PHE A 108 18.36 14.14 8.98
C PHE A 108 19.42 13.06 8.69
N LEU A 109 19.21 12.22 7.66
CA LEU A 109 20.19 11.22 7.23
C LEU A 109 21.50 11.84 6.70
N ARG A 110 21.43 13.05 6.14
CA ARG A 110 22.63 13.81 5.74
C ARG A 110 23.32 14.48 6.92
N SER A 111 22.61 14.76 8.01
CA SER A 111 23.20 15.32 9.22
C SER A 111 24.04 14.24 9.91
N GLN A 112 25.36 14.42 9.96
CA GLN A 112 26.23 13.51 10.70
C GLN A 112 25.82 13.50 12.19
N PRO A 113 25.98 12.38 12.91
CA PRO A 113 25.78 12.36 14.36
C PRO A 113 26.64 13.46 14.98
N ALA A 114 26.04 14.33 15.80
CA ALA A 114 26.71 15.48 16.41
C ALA A 114 27.93 15.13 17.27
N GLY A 115 28.20 13.83 17.50
CA GLY A 115 29.35 13.34 18.24
C GLY A 115 30.67 13.23 17.46
N SER A 116 30.70 13.32 16.12
CA SER A 116 31.93 12.99 15.37
C SER A 116 32.75 14.17 14.79
N LEU A 117 32.31 15.42 14.88
CA LEU A 117 33.13 16.53 14.33
C LEU A 117 33.02 17.81 15.16
N ALA A 118 34.16 18.13 15.77
CA ALA A 118 34.45 19.38 16.43
C ALA A 118 34.11 20.61 15.58
N LYS A 119 33.50 21.61 16.23
CA LYS A 119 33.50 23.05 15.89
C LYS A 119 33.57 23.39 14.40
N PHE A 120 32.44 23.34 13.71
CA PHE A 120 32.23 24.22 12.56
C PHE A 120 30.98 25.07 12.76
N SER A 121 31.23 26.36 13.04
CA SER A 121 30.23 27.42 12.98
C SER A 121 29.75 27.55 11.53
N SER A 122 28.50 27.18 11.28
CA SER A 122 27.85 27.39 9.99
C SER A 122 26.58 28.21 10.19
N ARG A 123 26.56 29.35 9.50
CA ARG A 123 25.61 30.46 9.59
C ARG A 123 24.38 30.13 8.75
N GLY A 124 23.21 30.32 9.34
CA GLY A 124 21.92 29.89 8.79
C GLY A 124 21.54 30.50 7.45
N SER A 125 20.72 29.75 6.71
CA SER A 125 19.83 30.25 5.67
C SER A 125 18.45 29.64 5.93
N PRO A 126 17.37 30.44 6.00
CA PRO A 126 16.03 29.95 6.29
C PRO A 126 15.43 29.31 5.02
N LEU A 127 14.97 28.06 5.16
CA LEU A 127 14.17 27.38 4.15
C LEU A 127 12.70 27.54 4.51
N ASP A 128 11.93 28.14 3.60
CA ASP A 128 10.48 28.28 3.66
C ASP A 128 9.81 26.90 3.62
N ALA A 129 9.15 26.52 4.71
CA ALA A 129 8.30 25.34 4.80
C ALA A 129 6.83 25.76 4.65
N SER A 130 6.31 25.72 3.42
CA SER A 130 4.90 25.94 3.12
C SER A 130 4.33 24.77 2.32
N SER A 131 3.86 23.73 3.03
CA SER A 131 2.84 22.79 2.53
C SER A 131 2.30 21.93 3.68
N ARG A 132 1.47 22.54 4.53
CA ARG A 132 0.77 21.86 5.63
C ARG A 132 -0.74 22.01 5.45
N GLU A 133 -1.29 21.53 4.34
CA GLU A 133 -2.74 21.56 4.10
C GLU A 133 -3.32 20.18 3.73
N HIS A 134 -4.44 19.87 4.39
CA HIS A 134 -5.44 18.85 4.07
C HIS A 134 -5.14 17.36 4.31
N LEU A 135 -4.95 16.98 5.58
CA LEU A 135 -5.20 15.60 6.05
C LEU A 135 -6.24 15.50 7.18
N GLY A 136 -6.93 16.60 7.52
CA GLY A 136 -7.86 16.65 8.66
C GLY A 136 -9.23 15.98 8.48
N GLU A 137 -9.58 15.50 7.27
CA GLU A 137 -10.98 15.12 7.00
C GLU A 137 -11.33 13.64 7.20
N PHE A 138 -10.34 12.76 7.37
CA PHE A 138 -10.58 11.32 7.58
C PHE A 138 -10.62 10.90 9.08
N ALA A 139 -10.31 11.80 10.01
CA ALA A 139 -10.24 11.47 11.44
C ALA A 139 -11.60 11.41 12.15
N ALA A 140 -12.68 11.93 11.55
CA ALA A 140 -13.94 12.15 12.27
C ALA A 140 -14.75 10.88 12.57
N SER A 141 -14.61 9.79 11.79
CA SER A 141 -15.48 8.62 11.94
C SER A 141 -15.01 7.57 12.97
N PHE A 142 -13.82 7.70 13.55
CA PHE A 142 -13.20 6.61 14.34
C PHE A 142 -12.81 7.00 15.78
N GLN A 143 -13.23 8.18 16.26
CA GLN A 143 -12.84 8.65 17.60
C GLN A 143 -13.38 7.76 18.74
N TYR A 144 -14.55 7.13 18.57
CA TYR A 144 -15.26 6.46 19.68
C TYR A 144 -14.59 5.21 20.26
N THR A 145 -13.79 4.46 19.48
CA THR A 145 -13.14 3.23 19.99
C THR A 145 -11.74 3.47 20.56
N THR A 146 -11.12 4.61 20.26
CA THR A 146 -9.72 4.88 20.66
C THR A 146 -9.60 5.22 22.15
N GLU A 147 -10.59 5.90 22.73
CA GLU A 147 -10.51 6.40 24.10
C GLU A 147 -10.53 5.29 25.17
N ALA A 148 -11.25 4.20 24.92
CA ALA A 148 -11.35 3.09 25.86
C ALA A 148 -10.03 2.29 25.97
N VAL A 149 -9.33 2.10 24.85
CA VAL A 149 -8.05 1.38 24.83
C VAL A 149 -6.91 2.27 25.36
N ALA A 150 -6.94 3.58 25.07
CA ALA A 150 -5.91 4.53 25.54
C ALA A 150 -5.93 4.77 27.07
N SER A 151 -7.04 4.44 27.75
CA SER A 151 -7.20 4.66 29.19
C SER A 151 -6.78 3.47 30.06
N SER A 152 -6.64 2.27 29.48
CA SER A 152 -6.28 1.06 30.21
C SER A 152 -4.77 1.03 30.46
N GLU A 153 -4.38 1.39 31.68
CA GLU A 153 -3.08 1.16 32.32
C GLU A 153 -1.84 1.44 31.44
N ARG A 154 -1.39 2.70 31.49
CA ARG A 154 -0.09 3.20 30.98
C ARG A 154 1.14 2.54 31.65
N CYS A 155 1.23 1.22 31.69
CA CYS A 155 2.53 0.55 31.55
C CYS A 155 2.98 0.73 30.10
N GLU A 156 3.12 1.99 29.67
CA GLU A 156 3.77 2.33 28.41
C GLU A 156 5.17 1.76 28.51
N ASN A 157 5.50 0.80 27.65
CA ASN A 157 6.87 0.47 27.32
C ASN A 157 7.50 1.72 26.67
N LYS A 158 7.80 2.75 27.49
CA LYS A 158 8.35 4.06 27.06
C LYS A 158 9.65 3.94 26.28
N GLU A 159 10.24 2.75 26.31
CA GLU A 159 11.48 2.39 25.64
C GLU A 159 11.28 1.86 24.21
N THR A 160 10.06 1.46 23.83
CA THR A 160 9.79 0.94 22.48
C THR A 160 9.29 2.04 21.55
N ILE A 161 9.97 2.20 20.42
CA ILE A 161 9.59 3.12 19.35
C ILE A 161 9.05 2.29 18.18
N TYR A 162 7.78 2.51 17.85
CA TYR A 162 7.14 1.88 16.70
C TYR A 162 7.32 2.75 15.45
N VAL A 163 7.63 2.11 14.32
CA VAL A 163 7.77 2.76 13.02
C VAL A 163 6.96 1.98 12.00
N ILE A 164 6.03 2.67 11.32
CA ILE A 164 5.13 2.05 10.35
C ILE A 164 5.63 2.33 8.93
N CYS A 165 5.77 1.27 8.14
CA CYS A 165 6.15 1.31 6.73
C CYS A 165 4.96 0.83 5.90
N GLU A 166 4.62 1.48 4.79
CA GLU A 166 3.53 1.03 3.93
C GLU A 166 3.90 1.00 2.45
N GLY A 167 3.29 0.10 1.70
CA GLY A 167 3.52 0.00 0.26
C GLY A 167 2.96 -1.25 -0.36
N PHE A 168 2.51 -1.15 -1.61
CA PHE A 168 2.03 -2.31 -2.36
C PHE A 168 3.15 -3.31 -2.66
N LEU A 169 4.29 -2.79 -3.11
CA LEU A 169 5.49 -3.56 -3.48
C LEU A 169 6.48 -3.73 -2.30
N LEU A 170 6.03 -3.46 -1.07
CA LEU A 170 6.89 -3.35 0.12
C LEU A 170 7.72 -4.61 0.40
N PHE A 171 7.16 -5.80 0.15
CA PHE A 171 7.76 -7.08 0.53
C PHE A 171 8.49 -7.79 -0.62
N LEU A 172 8.75 -7.10 -1.73
CA LEU A 172 9.39 -7.71 -2.91
C LEU A 172 10.91 -7.72 -2.84
N ASP A 173 11.49 -6.87 -2.00
CA ASP A 173 12.91 -6.86 -1.74
C ASP A 173 13.21 -7.54 -0.41
N GLN A 174 14.05 -8.57 -0.47
CA GLN A 174 14.45 -9.35 0.70
C GLN A 174 15.12 -8.47 1.78
N THR A 175 15.90 -7.46 1.37
CA THR A 175 16.58 -6.56 2.30
C THR A 175 15.62 -5.62 3.02
N VAL A 176 14.50 -5.27 2.39
CA VAL A 176 13.40 -4.54 3.04
C VAL A 176 12.73 -5.45 4.07
N CYS A 177 12.42 -6.70 3.71
CA CYS A 177 11.83 -7.65 4.66
C CYS A 177 12.73 -7.88 5.88
N ASP A 178 14.04 -7.99 5.67
CA ASP A 178 15.01 -8.15 6.76
C ASP A 178 15.09 -6.93 7.70
N ALA A 179 14.72 -5.74 7.21
CA ALA A 179 14.65 -4.52 8.00
C ALA A 179 13.34 -4.38 8.81
N LEU A 180 12.31 -5.20 8.55
CA LEU A 180 10.99 -5.12 9.21
C LEU A 180 10.81 -6.22 10.25
N ASP A 181 10.17 -5.96 11.38
CA ASP A 181 9.95 -6.94 12.45
C ASP A 181 8.61 -7.66 12.30
N TYR A 182 7.57 -6.95 11.86
CA TYR A 182 6.21 -7.45 11.66
C TYR A 182 5.71 -7.19 10.24
N PHE A 183 4.87 -8.09 9.74
CA PHE A 183 4.32 -8.08 8.38
C PHE A 183 2.79 -8.15 8.44
N LEU A 184 2.12 -7.07 8.03
CA LEU A 184 0.68 -7.02 7.88
C LEU A 184 0.33 -7.07 6.40
N LEU A 185 -0.48 -8.04 6.02
CA LEU A 185 -0.97 -8.26 4.67
C LEU A 185 -2.47 -8.01 4.65
N ILE A 186 -2.92 -7.01 3.88
CA ILE A 186 -4.34 -6.74 3.71
C ILE A 186 -4.86 -7.51 2.49
N ASP A 187 -5.65 -8.54 2.76
CA ASP A 187 -6.34 -9.34 1.76
C ASP A 187 -7.69 -8.68 1.45
N ILE A 188 -7.92 -8.32 0.20
CA ILE A 188 -9.18 -7.71 -0.25
C ILE A 188 -9.66 -8.35 -1.54
N ASP A 189 -10.98 -8.49 -1.69
CA ASP A 189 -11.55 -8.93 -2.95
C ASP A 189 -11.28 -7.90 -4.06
N GLU A 190 -10.96 -8.38 -5.26
CA GLU A 190 -10.48 -7.52 -6.35
C GLU A 190 -11.53 -6.52 -6.82
N GLU A 191 -12.81 -6.91 -6.76
CA GLU A 191 -13.91 -6.06 -7.18
C GLU A 191 -14.08 -4.86 -6.25
N THR A 192 -14.04 -5.10 -4.94
CA THR A 192 -14.10 -4.03 -3.94
C THR A 192 -12.85 -3.16 -3.99
N ALA A 193 -11.67 -3.72 -4.19
CA ALA A 193 -10.45 -2.94 -4.40
C ALA A 193 -10.56 -2.01 -5.63
N SER A 194 -11.04 -2.55 -6.75
CA SER A 194 -11.30 -1.82 -8.00
C SER A 194 -12.34 -0.70 -7.79
N LEU A 195 -13.52 -1.01 -7.23
CA LEU A 195 -14.57 -0.03 -6.95
C LEU A 195 -14.12 1.05 -5.99
N ARG A 196 -13.47 0.69 -4.87
CA ARG A 196 -12.90 1.67 -3.91
C ARG A 196 -11.91 2.59 -4.61
N ARG A 197 -11.07 2.07 -5.51
CA ARG A 197 -10.12 2.89 -6.26
C ARG A 197 -10.81 3.78 -7.31
N PHE A 198 -11.83 3.27 -7.99
CA PHE A 198 -12.61 4.02 -8.98
C PHE A 198 -13.36 5.19 -8.33
N LEU A 199 -14.00 4.94 -7.20
CA LEU A 199 -14.81 5.92 -6.47
C LEU A 199 -13.95 6.92 -5.68
N ARG A 200 -12.65 6.65 -5.50
CA ARG A 200 -11.75 7.59 -4.86
C ARG A 200 -11.60 8.85 -5.71
N LEU A 201 -11.86 10.00 -5.11
CA LEU A 201 -11.55 11.28 -5.75
C LEU A 201 -10.05 11.30 -6.15
N PRO A 202 -9.71 11.72 -7.38
CA PRO A 202 -8.31 11.86 -7.79
C PRO A 202 -7.57 12.77 -6.81
N ARG A 203 -6.63 12.23 -6.03
CA ARG A 203 -5.88 13.00 -5.03
C ARG A 203 -4.87 13.96 -5.65
N ARG A 204 -4.32 13.60 -6.81
CA ARG A 204 -3.27 14.36 -7.49
C ARG A 204 -3.69 14.46 -8.95
N HIS A 205 -4.15 15.64 -9.33
CA HIS A 205 -4.63 16.02 -10.66
C HIS A 205 -5.98 15.39 -11.05
N LEU A 206 -7.00 16.23 -11.28
CA LEU A 206 -8.00 15.90 -12.29
C LEU A 206 -7.22 15.78 -13.61
N ARG A 207 -6.68 14.58 -13.89
CA ARG A 207 -6.11 14.33 -15.20
C ARG A 207 -7.27 14.45 -16.17
N HIS A 208 -7.22 15.45 -17.05
CA HIS A 208 -8.22 15.68 -18.09
C HIS A 208 -8.32 14.50 -19.08
N GLN A 209 -7.38 13.56 -19.02
CA GLN A 209 -7.35 12.33 -19.80
C GLN A 209 -8.32 11.30 -19.20
N GLY A 210 -9.20 10.78 -20.05
CA GLY A 210 -10.05 9.64 -19.73
C GLY A 210 -9.25 8.36 -19.54
N TYR A 211 -9.94 7.27 -19.23
CA TYR A 211 -9.31 5.96 -19.09
C TYR A 211 -8.86 5.39 -20.44
N ALA A 212 -9.52 5.76 -21.54
CA ALA A 212 -9.13 5.42 -22.91
C ALA A 212 -7.68 5.79 -23.20
N GLU A 213 -7.30 7.04 -22.92
CA GLU A 213 -5.94 7.55 -23.17
C GLU A 213 -4.91 6.85 -22.29
N ARG A 214 -5.28 6.49 -21.04
CA ARG A 214 -4.40 5.72 -20.15
C ARG A 214 -4.16 4.31 -20.67
N ILE A 215 -5.20 3.66 -21.18
CA ILE A 215 -5.11 2.32 -21.76
C ILE A 215 -4.23 2.37 -23.02
N GLU A 216 -4.43 3.37 -23.87
CA GLU A 216 -3.61 3.57 -25.06
C GLU A 216 -2.14 3.84 -24.69
N HIS A 217 -1.88 4.68 -23.69
CA HIS A 217 -0.54 4.95 -23.18
C HIS A 217 0.13 3.68 -22.66
N MET A 218 -0.54 2.93 -21.77
CA MET A 218 -0.08 1.65 -21.24
C MET A 218 0.30 0.68 -22.37
N PHE A 219 -0.55 0.57 -23.40
CA PHE A 219 -0.29 -0.27 -24.56
C PHE A 219 0.94 0.17 -25.35
N ARG A 220 1.07 1.48 -25.64
CA ARG A 220 2.21 2.04 -26.38
C ARG A 220 3.52 1.83 -25.62
N SER A 221 3.56 2.11 -24.32
CA SER A 221 4.76 1.93 -23.49
C SER A 221 5.20 0.46 -23.47
N ARG A 222 4.27 -0.47 -23.17
CA ARG A 222 4.59 -1.90 -23.10
C ARG A 222 5.03 -2.49 -24.44
N LYS A 223 4.39 -2.07 -25.54
CA LYS A 223 4.80 -2.47 -26.90
C LYS A 223 6.19 -1.92 -27.27
N SER A 224 6.51 -0.70 -26.85
CA SER A 224 7.84 -0.12 -27.04
C SER A 224 8.91 -0.89 -26.27
N LEU A 225 8.63 -1.24 -25.01
CA LEU A 225 9.55 -1.98 -24.15
C LEU A 225 9.82 -3.39 -24.65
N LEU A 226 8.82 -4.10 -25.17
CA LEU A 226 9.06 -5.42 -25.78
C LEU A 226 10.06 -5.35 -26.95
N ARG A 227 10.13 -4.21 -27.65
CA ARG A 227 11.14 -3.98 -28.70
C ARG A 227 12.51 -3.68 -28.10
N LEU A 228 12.56 -3.00 -26.95
CA LEU A 228 13.80 -2.61 -26.28
C LEU A 228 14.40 -3.69 -25.38
N ALA A 229 13.59 -4.57 -24.78
CA ALA A 229 14.04 -5.66 -23.91
C ALA A 229 14.94 -6.67 -24.64
N ALA A 230 14.92 -6.67 -25.97
CA ALA A 230 15.93 -7.33 -26.79
C ALA A 230 17.36 -6.80 -26.56
N PHE A 231 17.53 -5.64 -25.90
CA PHE A 231 18.81 -4.99 -25.64
C PHE A 231 19.07 -4.86 -24.13
N ASN A 232 19.81 -5.82 -23.59
CA ASN A 232 20.63 -5.80 -22.36
C ASN A 232 20.36 -4.65 -21.37
N THR A 233 19.19 -4.63 -20.72
CA THR A 233 19.09 -3.85 -19.49
C THR A 233 19.92 -4.57 -18.43
N SER A 234 20.88 -3.86 -17.84
CA SER A 234 21.70 -4.37 -16.74
C SER A 234 20.78 -4.66 -15.55
N HIS A 235 20.25 -5.88 -15.48
CA HIS A 235 19.39 -6.37 -14.40
C HIS A 235 20.14 -6.50 -13.05
N ALA A 236 21.38 -6.03 -12.95
CA ALA A 236 22.24 -6.14 -11.77
C ALA A 236 21.66 -5.51 -10.48
N VAL A 237 20.58 -4.72 -10.61
CA VAL A 237 19.92 -4.07 -9.47
C VAL A 237 18.81 -4.97 -8.87
N LEU A 238 18.19 -5.85 -9.65
CA LEU A 238 17.02 -6.60 -9.22
C LEU A 238 17.43 -7.86 -8.42
N PRO A 239 16.64 -8.27 -7.41
CA PRO A 239 16.86 -9.53 -6.72
C PRO A 239 16.88 -10.72 -7.72
N PRO A 240 17.72 -11.75 -7.52
CA PRO A 240 17.75 -12.91 -8.42
C PRO A 240 16.39 -13.58 -8.63
N SER A 241 15.55 -13.61 -7.59
CA SER A 241 14.18 -14.13 -7.64
C SER A 241 13.27 -13.37 -8.62
N PHE A 242 13.56 -12.11 -8.90
CA PHE A 242 12.82 -11.32 -9.89
C PHE A 242 13.10 -11.75 -11.33
N ALA A 243 14.26 -12.34 -11.62
CA ALA A 243 14.63 -12.75 -12.97
C ALA A 243 13.63 -13.77 -13.56
N TYR A 244 13.05 -14.63 -12.72
CA TYR A 244 12.05 -15.62 -13.12
C TYR A 244 10.66 -15.01 -13.39
N LEU A 245 10.35 -13.86 -12.79
CA LEU A 245 9.08 -13.16 -12.97
C LEU A 245 9.12 -12.18 -14.15
N LEU A 246 10.30 -11.73 -14.56
CA LEU A 246 10.46 -10.69 -15.56
C LEU A 246 9.76 -11.02 -16.89
N SER A 247 9.80 -12.28 -17.33
CA SER A 247 9.10 -12.72 -18.55
C SER A 247 7.58 -12.58 -18.44
N ASN A 248 7.01 -12.79 -17.24
CA ASN A 248 5.58 -12.60 -17.00
C ASN A 248 5.23 -11.11 -16.97
N LEU A 249 6.09 -10.26 -16.39
CA LEU A 249 5.86 -8.82 -16.34
C LEU A 249 6.05 -8.11 -17.68
N GLN A 250 6.76 -8.74 -18.63
CA GLN A 250 6.90 -8.26 -20.01
C GLN A 250 5.72 -8.73 -20.87
N TYR A 251 4.60 -8.04 -20.78
CA TYR A 251 3.41 -8.38 -21.56
C TYR A 251 2.72 -7.14 -22.15
N VAL A 252 1.89 -7.37 -23.17
CA VAL A 252 1.00 -6.36 -23.73
C VAL A 252 -0.43 -6.77 -23.39
N PRO A 253 -1.21 -5.93 -22.68
CA PRO A 253 -2.61 -6.21 -22.40
C PRO A 253 -3.41 -6.46 -23.69
N PRO A 254 -4.27 -7.49 -23.72
CA PRO A 254 -5.10 -7.81 -24.88
C PRO A 254 -6.20 -6.77 -25.08
N LEU A 255 -6.33 -6.23 -26.28
CA LEU A 255 -7.40 -5.30 -26.61
C LEU A 255 -8.75 -6.03 -26.73
N PRO A 256 -9.88 -5.37 -26.37
CA PRO A 256 -11.22 -5.90 -26.61
C PRO A 256 -11.46 -6.24 -28.09
N SER A 257 -12.31 -7.25 -28.35
CA SER A 257 -12.66 -7.63 -29.74
C SER A 257 -13.39 -6.51 -30.49
N VAL A 258 -14.16 -5.70 -29.77
CA VAL A 258 -14.80 -4.48 -30.24
C VAL A 258 -14.12 -3.29 -29.57
N THR A 259 -13.48 -2.42 -30.38
CA THR A 259 -12.73 -1.28 -29.89
C THR A 259 -13.56 -0.41 -28.92
N GLY A 260 -13.07 -0.27 -27.69
CA GLY A 260 -13.70 0.55 -26.65
C GLY A 260 -14.85 -0.12 -25.89
N ASP A 261 -15.21 -1.37 -26.21
CA ASP A 261 -16.25 -2.14 -25.51
C ASP A 261 -15.65 -2.99 -24.38
N TYR A 262 -15.19 -2.31 -23.34
CA TYR A 262 -14.59 -2.97 -22.17
C TYR A 262 -15.62 -3.70 -21.30
N GLU A 263 -16.89 -3.29 -21.35
CA GLU A 263 -17.97 -4.00 -20.65
C GLU A 263 -18.13 -5.40 -21.23
N ARG A 264 -18.23 -5.51 -22.56
CA ARG A 264 -18.26 -6.80 -23.25
C ARG A 264 -17.02 -7.64 -22.97
N PHE A 265 -15.84 -7.03 -22.99
CA PHE A 265 -14.57 -7.72 -22.69
C PHE A 265 -14.63 -8.49 -21.37
N TRP A 266 -15.19 -7.86 -20.32
CA TRP A 266 -15.36 -8.47 -19.01
C TRP A 266 -16.56 -9.42 -18.94
N LEU A 267 -17.74 -8.98 -19.36
CA LEU A 267 -18.99 -9.73 -19.16
C LEU A 267 -19.12 -10.95 -20.08
N GLN A 268 -18.54 -10.91 -21.28
CA GLN A 268 -18.49 -12.06 -22.20
C GLN A 268 -17.24 -12.93 -22.02
N ARG A 269 -16.42 -12.64 -21.01
CA ARG A 269 -15.21 -13.40 -20.71
C ARG A 269 -14.20 -13.44 -21.86
N GLU A 270 -14.11 -12.39 -22.67
CA GLU A 270 -13.14 -12.30 -23.77
C GLU A 270 -11.70 -12.41 -23.25
N TYR A 271 -11.45 -11.95 -22.02
CA TYR A 271 -10.15 -12.08 -21.35
C TYR A 271 -9.65 -13.53 -21.25
N LEU A 272 -10.54 -14.54 -21.26
CA LEU A 272 -10.12 -15.95 -21.22
C LEU A 272 -9.40 -16.38 -22.51
N GLN A 273 -9.72 -15.75 -23.64
CA GLN A 273 -9.07 -16.02 -24.94
C GLN A 273 -7.62 -15.52 -24.97
N HIS A 274 -7.28 -14.61 -24.04
CA HIS A 274 -5.97 -14.00 -23.91
C HIS A 274 -5.43 -14.22 -22.50
N SER A 275 -5.49 -15.48 -22.08
CA SER A 275 -5.07 -15.94 -20.77
C SER A 275 -3.67 -15.38 -20.41
N PRO A 276 -3.55 -14.55 -19.34
CA PRO A 276 -2.25 -14.09 -18.89
C PRO A 276 -1.35 -15.25 -18.49
N SER A 277 -0.02 -15.03 -18.49
CA SER A 277 0.91 -15.97 -17.86
C SER A 277 0.44 -16.31 -16.45
N ILE A 278 0.23 -17.60 -16.19
CA ILE A 278 -0.21 -18.06 -14.88
C ILE A 278 0.89 -17.67 -13.88
N PRO A 279 0.56 -17.04 -12.73
CA PRO A 279 1.54 -16.83 -11.67
C PRO A 279 2.20 -18.17 -11.33
N PRO A 280 3.47 -18.21 -10.92
CA PRO A 280 4.06 -19.44 -10.41
C PRO A 280 3.21 -19.92 -9.23
N THR A 281 2.34 -20.90 -9.46
CA THR A 281 1.52 -21.49 -8.41
C THR A 281 2.45 -22.34 -7.56
N GLY A 282 2.59 -22.01 -6.29
CA GLY A 282 3.12 -22.99 -5.33
C GLY A 282 2.24 -24.24 -5.38
N ASP A 283 2.86 -25.41 -5.49
CA ASP A 283 2.26 -26.71 -5.88
C ASP A 283 1.05 -27.23 -5.05
N ASN A 284 0.49 -26.46 -4.12
CA ASN A 284 -0.42 -26.98 -3.09
C ASN A 284 -1.88 -26.47 -3.11
N CYS A 285 -2.34 -25.72 -4.11
CA CYS A 285 -3.78 -25.38 -4.20
C CYS A 285 -4.60 -26.52 -4.83
N GLY A 286 -4.96 -27.53 -4.02
CA GLY A 286 -5.77 -28.71 -4.41
C GLY A 286 -7.25 -28.46 -4.74
N HIS A 287 -7.64 -27.25 -5.16
CA HIS A 287 -9.01 -26.94 -5.53
C HIS A 287 -9.09 -26.40 -6.95
N ALA A 288 -9.95 -27.05 -7.76
CA ALA A 288 -10.18 -26.83 -9.18
C ALA A 288 -10.85 -25.48 -9.53
N ALA A 289 -10.54 -24.41 -8.80
CA ALA A 289 -10.91 -23.08 -9.24
C ALA A 289 -10.18 -22.78 -10.57
N SER A 290 -10.90 -22.16 -11.51
CA SER A 290 -10.29 -21.67 -12.74
C SER A 290 -9.06 -20.82 -12.38
N PRO A 291 -7.89 -21.02 -13.03
CA PRO A 291 -6.70 -20.21 -12.77
C PRO A 291 -6.92 -18.71 -13.07
N TYR A 292 -8.05 -18.36 -13.70
CA TYR A 292 -8.47 -17.00 -14.01
C TYR A 292 -9.70 -16.54 -13.24
N ALA A 293 -10.13 -17.27 -12.19
CA ALA A 293 -11.29 -16.88 -11.37
C ALA A 293 -11.11 -15.50 -10.69
N TRP A 294 -9.87 -15.06 -10.52
CA TRP A 294 -9.52 -13.72 -10.02
C TRP A 294 -9.71 -12.60 -11.06
N MET A 295 -9.93 -12.94 -12.34
CA MET A 295 -10.25 -11.99 -13.40
C MET A 295 -11.75 -11.76 -13.54
N GLU A 296 -12.56 -12.73 -13.10
CA GLU A 296 -14.01 -12.71 -13.22
C GLU A 296 -14.64 -11.55 -12.43
N VAL A 297 -15.57 -10.83 -13.05
CA VAL A 297 -16.50 -9.95 -12.34
C VAL A 297 -17.52 -10.86 -11.66
N LYS A 298 -17.30 -11.14 -10.38
CA LYS A 298 -18.10 -12.12 -9.62
C LYS A 298 -19.55 -11.69 -9.45
N ASP A 299 -19.79 -10.40 -9.25
CA ASP A 299 -21.12 -9.84 -9.04
C ASP A 299 -21.31 -8.50 -9.80
N PRO A 300 -21.80 -8.54 -11.05
CA PRO A 300 -22.15 -7.33 -11.81
C PRO A 300 -23.26 -6.49 -11.16
N LEU A 301 -24.14 -7.09 -10.35
CA LEU A 301 -25.21 -6.36 -9.67
C LEU A 301 -24.64 -5.55 -8.51
N TYR A 302 -23.69 -6.09 -7.75
CA TYR A 302 -22.96 -5.34 -6.72
C TYR A 302 -22.27 -4.11 -7.31
N VAL A 303 -21.60 -4.25 -8.46
CA VAL A 303 -21.01 -3.12 -9.20
C VAL A 303 -22.08 -2.08 -9.51
N THR A 304 -23.18 -2.50 -10.14
CA THR A 304 -24.26 -1.60 -10.54
C THR A 304 -24.85 -0.84 -9.34
N ARG A 305 -25.16 -1.55 -8.24
CA ARG A 305 -25.70 -0.95 -7.01
C ARG A 305 -24.73 0.03 -6.36
N THR A 306 -23.46 -0.35 -6.25
CA THR A 306 -22.41 0.51 -5.66
C THR A 306 -22.24 1.80 -6.46
N LEU A 307 -22.25 1.70 -7.80
CA LEU A 307 -22.19 2.87 -8.67
C LEU A 307 -23.43 3.76 -8.53
N GLN A 308 -24.63 3.19 -8.41
CA GLN A 308 -25.87 3.92 -8.17
C GLN A 308 -25.85 4.65 -6.81
N GLN A 309 -25.45 3.97 -5.74
CA GLN A 309 -25.37 4.55 -4.39
C GLN A 309 -24.35 5.70 -4.31
N SER A 310 -23.17 5.53 -4.94
CA SER A 310 -22.14 6.58 -4.96
C SER A 310 -22.61 7.89 -5.61
N ARG A 311 -23.64 7.82 -6.46
CA ARG A 311 -24.27 8.99 -7.09
C ARG A 311 -25.29 9.65 -6.21
N LEU A 312 -26.14 8.86 -5.53
CA LEU A 312 -27.10 9.39 -4.56
C LEU A 312 -26.36 10.22 -3.51
N ALA A 313 -25.25 9.69 -2.97
CA ALA A 313 -24.40 10.41 -2.02
C ALA A 313 -23.83 11.74 -2.54
N LYS A 314 -23.64 11.89 -3.87
CA LYS A 314 -23.17 13.16 -4.48
C LYS A 314 -24.31 14.16 -4.73
N SER A 315 -25.52 13.67 -5.00
CA SER A 315 -26.69 14.51 -5.24
C SER A 315 -27.15 15.22 -3.97
N ASP A 316 -27.00 14.57 -2.82
CA ASP A 316 -27.38 15.11 -1.51
C ASP A 316 -26.37 16.14 -0.95
N GLY A 317 -25.40 16.55 -1.78
CA GLY A 317 -24.30 17.48 -1.46
C GLY A 317 -24.72 18.89 -1.00
N ASN A 318 -26.01 19.18 -0.85
CA ASN A 318 -26.47 20.27 0.02
C ASN A 318 -26.46 19.81 1.48
N GLY A 319 -25.26 19.71 2.09
CA GLY A 319 -25.10 19.82 3.54
C GLY A 319 -24.72 18.56 4.34
N LEU A 320 -24.36 17.44 3.72
CA LEU A 320 -24.02 16.21 4.46
C LEU A 320 -22.61 16.25 5.07
N LYS A 321 -22.50 16.77 6.30
CA LYS A 321 -21.38 16.50 7.20
C LYS A 321 -21.59 15.13 7.86
N HIS A 322 -20.69 14.17 7.60
CA HIS A 322 -20.43 12.97 8.41
C HIS A 322 -21.44 11.79 8.45
N THR A 323 -21.93 11.28 7.31
CA THR A 323 -22.41 9.89 7.28
C THR A 323 -21.30 8.94 6.85
N THR A 324 -20.78 8.18 7.81
CA THR A 324 -20.07 6.93 7.57
C THR A 324 -20.96 6.05 6.70
N LEU A 325 -20.41 5.54 5.58
CA LEU A 325 -21.13 4.70 4.62
C LEU A 325 -21.49 3.34 5.25
N SER A 326 -22.51 3.32 6.09
CA SER A 326 -23.15 2.08 6.54
C SER A 326 -24.10 1.62 5.44
N PHE A 327 -23.80 0.47 4.84
CA PHE A 327 -24.57 -0.13 3.77
C PHE A 327 -25.74 -0.95 4.35
N ASP A 328 -26.92 -0.35 4.49
CA ASP A 328 -28.14 -1.12 4.76
C ASP A 328 -28.81 -1.47 3.43
N PHE A 329 -28.81 -2.77 3.08
CA PHE A 329 -29.15 -3.25 1.73
C PHE A 329 -30.65 -3.44 1.48
N ASP A 330 -31.50 -3.32 2.49
CA ASP A 330 -32.92 -3.63 2.40
C ASP A 330 -33.78 -2.36 2.41
N GLN A 331 -34.19 -1.90 1.22
CA GLN A 331 -35.41 -1.12 0.90
C GLN A 331 -35.15 -0.01 -0.14
N ILE A 332 -35.06 -0.39 -1.41
CA ILE A 332 -35.38 0.54 -2.51
C ILE A 332 -36.68 0.05 -3.15
N THR A 333 -37.81 0.51 -2.63
CA THR A 333 -39.11 0.36 -3.29
C THR A 333 -39.17 1.29 -4.50
N VAL A 334 -39.29 0.70 -5.68
CA VAL A 334 -39.40 1.38 -6.98
C VAL A 334 -40.77 2.08 -7.06
N GLY A 335 -40.84 3.33 -6.59
CA GLY A 335 -42.02 4.19 -6.69
C GLY A 335 -41.93 5.14 -7.88
N ASP A 336 -42.90 5.01 -8.80
CA ASP A 336 -43.35 5.89 -9.88
C ASP A 336 -42.47 7.10 -10.29
N VAL A 337 -41.43 6.85 -11.12
CA VAL A 337 -40.60 7.88 -11.80
C VAL A 337 -40.80 7.76 -13.31
N THR A 338 -41.87 8.32 -13.87
CA THR A 338 -42.21 8.12 -15.30
C THR A 338 -41.70 9.19 -16.26
N ALA A 339 -41.23 10.36 -15.81
CA ALA A 339 -40.74 11.43 -16.70
C ALA A 339 -39.24 11.77 -16.56
N ASN A 340 -38.64 11.56 -15.39
CA ASN A 340 -37.20 11.79 -15.15
C ASN A 340 -36.33 10.51 -15.32
N GLY A 341 -36.95 9.39 -15.70
CA GLY A 341 -36.29 8.09 -15.81
C GLY A 341 -35.20 8.03 -16.89
N ASP A 342 -35.49 8.55 -18.09
CA ASP A 342 -34.63 8.38 -19.27
C ASP A 342 -33.24 9.02 -19.08
N LEU A 343 -33.18 10.24 -18.54
CA LEU A 343 -31.91 10.92 -18.26
C LEU A 343 -31.08 10.22 -17.18
N ASN A 344 -31.72 9.52 -16.25
CA ASN A 344 -31.01 8.80 -15.19
C ASN A 344 -30.43 7.47 -15.72
N ILE A 345 -31.19 6.75 -16.54
CA ILE A 345 -30.75 5.51 -17.19
C ILE A 345 -29.49 5.77 -18.03
N ASP A 346 -29.52 6.79 -18.91
CA ASP A 346 -28.38 7.13 -19.76
C ASP A 346 -27.11 7.45 -18.94
N ARG A 347 -27.28 8.23 -17.87
CA ARG A 347 -26.15 8.53 -16.97
C ARG A 347 -25.59 7.26 -16.35
N ILE A 348 -26.42 6.35 -15.82
CA ILE A 348 -25.94 5.13 -15.14
C ILE A 348 -25.13 4.29 -16.13
N SER A 349 -25.64 4.12 -17.35
CA SER A 349 -24.93 3.43 -18.43
C SER A 349 -23.58 4.07 -18.74
N ILE A 350 -23.47 5.41 -18.73
CA ILE A 350 -22.18 6.11 -18.91
C ILE A 350 -21.20 5.79 -17.78
N LEU A 351 -21.65 5.81 -16.51
CA LEU A 351 -20.75 5.53 -15.37
C LEU A 351 -20.30 4.08 -15.34
N GLN A 352 -21.20 3.15 -15.68
CA GLN A 352 -20.89 1.73 -15.81
C GLN A 352 -19.87 1.50 -16.93
N LYS A 353 -20.02 2.14 -18.08
CA LYS A 353 -19.03 2.10 -19.16
C LYS A 353 -17.66 2.63 -18.70
N GLN A 354 -17.64 3.78 -18.02
CA GLN A 354 -16.41 4.34 -17.45
C GLN A 354 -15.78 3.41 -16.40
N TYR A 355 -16.60 2.72 -15.60
CA TYR A 355 -16.13 1.76 -14.62
C TYR A 355 -15.46 0.55 -15.30
N PHE A 356 -16.07 -0.04 -16.33
CA PHE A 356 -15.46 -1.20 -17.00
C PHE A 356 -14.18 -0.83 -17.76
N GLU A 357 -14.10 0.39 -18.30
CA GLU A 357 -12.87 0.93 -18.85
C GLU A 357 -11.80 1.15 -17.77
N PHE A 358 -12.16 1.76 -16.64
CA PHE A 358 -11.28 1.87 -15.48
C PHE A 358 -10.81 0.51 -15.00
N ARG A 359 -11.73 -0.46 -14.87
CA ARG A 359 -11.46 -1.82 -14.40
C ARG A 359 -10.46 -2.50 -15.32
N TYR A 360 -10.62 -2.35 -16.64
CA TYR A 360 -9.64 -2.83 -17.61
C TYR A 360 -8.25 -2.28 -17.31
N TRP A 361 -8.12 -0.97 -17.17
CA TRP A 361 -6.85 -0.34 -16.80
C TRP A 361 -6.34 -0.85 -15.45
N PHE A 362 -7.17 -0.80 -14.40
CA PHE A 362 -6.81 -1.17 -13.02
C PHE A 362 -6.36 -2.63 -12.92
N PHE A 363 -7.02 -3.52 -13.64
CA PHE A 363 -6.67 -4.92 -13.66
C PHE A 363 -5.26 -5.14 -14.23
N TYR A 364 -4.99 -4.62 -15.44
CA TYR A 364 -3.69 -4.80 -16.09
C TYR A 364 -2.60 -3.88 -15.55
N GLU A 365 -2.95 -2.82 -14.84
CA GLU A 365 -1.97 -1.95 -14.22
C GLU A 365 -1.61 -2.42 -12.81
N VAL A 366 -2.58 -2.91 -12.03
CA VAL A 366 -2.42 -3.16 -10.59
C VAL A 366 -2.60 -4.64 -10.25
N LEU A 367 -3.78 -5.21 -10.52
CA LEU A 367 -4.11 -6.55 -10.04
C LEU A 367 -3.24 -7.62 -10.69
N TYR A 368 -2.87 -7.44 -11.95
CA TYR A 368 -1.93 -8.30 -12.64
C TYR A 368 -0.59 -8.37 -11.90
N TYR A 369 0.02 -7.22 -11.62
CA TYR A 369 1.27 -7.15 -10.85
C TYR A 369 1.10 -7.76 -9.46
N HIS A 370 -0.02 -7.49 -8.78
CA HIS A 370 -0.29 -8.07 -7.46
C HIS A 370 -0.23 -9.60 -7.48
N ARG A 371 -0.92 -10.22 -8.44
CA ARG A 371 -0.97 -11.68 -8.58
C ARG A 371 0.37 -12.28 -8.98
N GLN A 372 1.11 -11.65 -9.88
CA GLN A 372 2.44 -12.14 -10.28
C GLN A 372 3.47 -12.03 -9.14
N LEU A 373 3.36 -11.01 -8.30
CA LEU A 373 4.37 -10.67 -7.29
C LEU A 373 4.06 -11.22 -5.90
N SER A 374 2.80 -11.60 -5.62
CA SER A 374 2.40 -12.12 -4.31
C SER A 374 3.19 -13.37 -3.85
N PRO A 375 3.47 -14.38 -4.71
CA PRO A 375 4.28 -15.53 -4.29
C PRO A 375 5.69 -15.13 -3.84
N LEU A 376 6.31 -14.19 -4.57
CA LEU A 376 7.63 -13.67 -4.22
C LEU A 376 7.60 -12.87 -2.90
N ALA A 377 6.57 -12.06 -2.69
CA ALA A 377 6.38 -11.38 -1.40
C ALA A 377 6.31 -12.38 -0.25
N GLN A 378 5.49 -13.44 -0.40
CA GLN A 378 5.35 -14.49 0.60
C GLN A 378 6.65 -15.26 0.84
N GLU A 379 7.41 -15.57 -0.22
CA GLU A 379 8.72 -16.21 -0.14
C GLU A 379 9.71 -15.37 0.68
N ASN A 380 9.83 -14.07 0.38
CA ASN A 380 10.74 -13.17 1.09
C ASN A 380 10.38 -13.04 2.59
N ILE A 381 9.09 -12.90 2.89
CA ILE A 381 8.60 -12.82 4.28
C ILE A 381 8.92 -14.12 5.01
N THR A 382 8.56 -15.26 4.40
CA THR A 382 8.81 -16.59 4.98
C THR A 382 10.30 -16.81 5.23
N GLY A 383 11.15 -16.45 4.26
CA GLY A 383 12.60 -16.52 4.38
C GLY A 383 13.15 -15.68 5.53
N THR A 384 12.65 -14.45 5.71
CA THR A 384 13.02 -13.61 6.86
C THR A 384 12.58 -14.24 8.19
N CYS A 385 11.35 -14.74 8.27
CA CYS A 385 10.82 -15.38 9.48
C CYS A 385 11.63 -16.62 9.87
N GLN A 386 11.96 -17.47 8.89
CA GLN A 386 12.77 -18.66 9.09
C GLN A 386 14.17 -18.32 9.62
N ARG A 387 14.83 -17.29 9.04
CA ARG A 387 16.16 -16.85 9.52
C ARG A 387 16.15 -16.34 10.96
N ARG A 388 15.03 -15.78 11.42
CA ARG A 388 14.87 -15.28 12.79
C ARG A 388 14.46 -16.34 13.80
N SER A 389 13.71 -17.35 13.37
CA SER A 389 13.12 -18.38 14.25
C SER A 389 14.09 -19.51 14.64
N CYS A 390 15.36 -19.45 14.28
CA CYS A 390 16.35 -20.51 14.53
C CYS A 390 16.76 -20.73 16.01
N GLY A 391 15.95 -20.33 17.01
CA GLY A 391 16.34 -20.43 18.42
C GLY A 391 15.25 -20.61 19.47
N GLU A 392 14.04 -20.09 19.27
CA GLU A 392 12.98 -20.09 20.30
C GLU A 392 11.60 -20.34 19.69
N ALA A 393 10.60 -20.62 20.54
CA ALA A 393 9.24 -20.97 20.14
C ALA A 393 8.74 -20.09 18.98
N ALA A 394 8.33 -20.74 17.88
CA ALA A 394 8.06 -20.12 16.58
C ALA A 394 7.00 -19.02 16.67
N PHE A 395 7.45 -17.78 16.84
CA PHE A 395 6.61 -16.62 16.69
C PHE A 395 6.30 -16.37 15.20
N CYS A 396 5.03 -16.14 14.86
CA CYS A 396 4.63 -15.78 13.50
C CYS A 396 4.45 -14.25 13.40
N PRO A 397 5.42 -13.51 12.85
CA PRO A 397 5.31 -12.05 12.68
C PRO A 397 4.36 -11.65 11.55
N ILE A 398 3.59 -12.58 10.97
CA ILE A 398 2.76 -12.38 9.79
C ILE A 398 1.30 -12.34 10.22
N VAL A 399 0.64 -11.22 9.95
CA VAL A 399 -0.80 -11.04 10.21
C VAL A 399 -1.51 -10.75 8.90
N HIS A 400 -2.49 -11.57 8.60
CA HIS A 400 -3.41 -11.36 7.49
C HIS A 400 -4.67 -10.65 7.99
N LEU A 401 -4.99 -9.53 7.36
CA LEU A 401 -6.18 -8.73 7.65
C LEU A 401 -7.09 -8.79 6.44
N THR A 402 -8.25 -9.43 6.58
CA THR A 402 -9.23 -9.49 5.50
C THR A 402 -10.08 -8.22 5.50
N SER A 403 -10.28 -7.65 4.32
CA SER A 403 -11.22 -6.57 4.02
C SER A 403 -12.03 -6.98 2.79
N GLY A 404 -13.21 -6.41 2.58
CA GLY A 404 -13.98 -6.66 1.36
C GLY A 404 -15.47 -6.38 1.52
N VAL A 405 -16.24 -6.71 0.49
CA VAL A 405 -17.70 -6.55 0.52
C VAL A 405 -18.38 -7.34 1.65
N ASP A 406 -17.89 -8.55 1.93
CA ASP A 406 -18.46 -9.46 2.94
C ASP A 406 -17.81 -9.34 4.32
N VAL A 407 -16.89 -8.37 4.51
CA VAL A 407 -16.18 -8.18 5.77
C VAL A 407 -16.59 -6.86 6.41
N PRO A 408 -17.35 -6.87 7.51
CA PRO A 408 -17.69 -5.66 8.25
C PRO A 408 -16.42 -4.94 8.74
N ASP A 409 -16.40 -3.61 8.64
CA ASP A 409 -15.27 -2.79 9.09
C ASP A 409 -14.90 -3.06 10.57
N ALA A 410 -15.88 -3.38 11.41
CA ALA A 410 -15.65 -3.74 12.82
C ALA A 410 -14.72 -4.97 13.00
N LYS A 411 -14.74 -5.94 12.08
CA LYS A 411 -13.84 -7.10 12.13
C LYS A 411 -12.40 -6.73 11.81
N LEU A 412 -12.22 -5.79 10.86
CA LEU A 412 -10.90 -5.27 10.53
C LEU A 412 -10.32 -4.51 11.73
N ASP A 413 -11.14 -3.69 12.39
CA ASP A 413 -10.76 -2.97 13.60
C ASP A 413 -10.43 -3.91 14.77
N GLU A 414 -11.22 -4.97 14.98
CA GLU A 414 -10.96 -5.99 16.01
C GLU A 414 -9.62 -6.71 15.77
N ALA A 415 -9.35 -7.12 14.53
CA ALA A 415 -8.10 -7.76 14.16
C ALA A 415 -6.90 -6.81 14.32
N LEU A 416 -7.08 -5.52 13.99
CA LEU A 416 -6.07 -4.49 14.19
C LEU A 416 -5.76 -4.26 15.67
N LEU A 417 -6.78 -4.13 16.52
CA LEU A 417 -6.62 -3.95 17.95
C LEU A 417 -5.97 -5.17 18.61
N SER A 418 -6.34 -6.37 18.17
CA SER A 418 -5.71 -7.62 18.61
C SER A 418 -4.21 -7.64 18.28
N PHE A 419 -3.85 -7.20 17.07
CA PHE A 419 -2.45 -7.05 16.67
C PHE A 419 -1.70 -5.99 17.49
N VAL A 420 -2.31 -4.82 17.73
CA VAL A 420 -1.70 -3.76 18.55
C VAL A 420 -1.45 -4.24 19.97
N HIS A 421 -2.45 -4.87 20.60
CA HIS A 421 -2.29 -5.45 21.94
C HIS A 421 -1.15 -6.47 21.97
N TYR A 422 -1.07 -7.33 20.95
CA TYR A 422 -0.01 -8.32 20.82
C TYR A 422 1.39 -7.67 20.74
N VAL A 423 1.59 -6.70 19.84
CA VAL A 423 2.89 -6.04 19.62
C VAL A 423 3.33 -5.13 20.78
N MET A 424 2.39 -4.73 21.64
CA MET A 424 2.68 -3.95 22.85
C MET A 424 3.07 -4.82 24.05
N GLN A 425 2.93 -6.16 23.97
CA GLN A 425 3.41 -7.04 25.03
C GLN A 425 4.94 -6.95 25.16
N PRO A 426 5.49 -6.99 26.39
CA PRO A 426 6.92 -7.11 26.56
C PRO A 426 7.45 -8.38 25.86
N PRO A 427 8.65 -8.33 25.26
CA PRO A 427 9.24 -9.46 24.54
C PRO A 427 9.52 -10.67 25.43
#